data_AF-A0A7Y8D0I6-F1
#
_entry.id   AF-A0A7Y8D0I6-F1
#
_cell.length_a   1.000
_cell.length_b   1.000
_cell.length_c   1.000
_cell.angle_alpha   90.00
_cell.angle_beta   90.00
_cell.angle_gamma   90.00
#
_symmetry.space_group_name_H-M   'P 1'
#
loop_
_entity.id
_entity.type
_entity.pdbx_description
1 polymer ?
#
loop_
_entity_poly.entity_id
_entity_poly.type
_entity_poly.pdbx_seq_one_letter_code
_entity_poly.pdbx_strand_id
1 'polypeptide(L)' 'PKGAAASAQIYSLVETAKANGQEPYTWLRHVLERLPHASSVEAYEALLPWNCSPEMPR' A
#
# COMPACT_ATOMS: atom_id res chain seq x y z
N PRO A 1 0.03 23.69 -6.45
CA PRO A 1 -0.90 22.58 -6.82
C PRO A 1 -0.33 21.16 -6.67
N LYS A 2 0.91 20.89 -7.11
CA LYS A 2 1.47 19.52 -7.09
C LYS A 2 1.67 18.94 -5.69
N GLY A 3 2.12 19.76 -4.72
CA GLY A 3 2.33 19.32 -3.34
C GLY A 3 1.04 18.92 -2.62
N ALA A 4 -0.03 19.72 -2.73
CA ALA A 4 -1.31 19.41 -2.11
C ALA A 4 -1.93 18.12 -2.67
N ALA A 5 -1.83 17.90 -3.98
CA ALA A 5 -2.30 16.67 -4.61
C ALA A 5 -1.50 15.44 -4.14
N ALA A 6 -0.17 15.53 -4.09
CA ALA A 6 0.68 14.45 -3.59
C ALA A 6 0.37 14.11 -2.12
N SER A 7 0.24 15.13 -1.25
CA SER A 7 -0.13 14.92 0.15
C SER A 7 -1.51 14.27 0.30
N ALA A 8 -2.49 14.67 -0.51
CA ALA A 8 -3.81 14.06 -0.50
C ALA A 8 -3.76 12.58 -0.94
N GLN A 9 -2.96 12.24 -1.96
CA GLN A 9 -2.78 10.86 -2.40
C GLN A 9 -2.16 9.98 -1.31
N ILE A 10 -1.10 10.46 -0.64
CA ILE A 10 -0.48 9.72 0.47
C ILE A 10 -1.47 9.56 1.63
N TYR A 11 -2.23 10.60 1.96
CA TYR A 11 -3.27 10.52 3.00
C TYR A 11 -4.32 9.46 2.67
N SER A 12 -4.84 9.46 1.43
CA SER A 12 -5.80 8.44 0.99
C SER A 12 -5.26 7.02 1.11
N LEU A 13 -3.97 6.79 0.80
CA LEU A 13 -3.33 5.48 0.95
C LEU A 13 -3.21 5.07 2.42
N VAL A 14 -2.82 6.00 3.29
CA VAL A 14 -2.73 5.77 4.75
C VAL A 14 -4.10 5.38 5.32
N GLU A 15 -5.16 6.10 4.97
CA GLU A 15 -6.52 5.78 5.44
C GLU A 15 -7.01 4.45 4.88
N THR A 16 -6.66 4.11 3.63
CA THR A 16 -6.98 2.80 3.05
C THR A 16 -6.31 1.67 3.83
N ALA A 17 -5.04 1.82 4.21
CA ALA A 17 -4.32 0.83 5.02
C ALA A 17 -5.01 0.61 6.37
N LYS A 18 -5.31 1.71 7.08
CA LYS A 18 -6.02 1.67 8.37
C LYS A 18 -7.39 1.00 8.27
N ALA A 19 -8.16 1.33 7.24
CA ALA A 19 -9.49 0.78 7.02
C ALA A 19 -9.48 -0.75 6.81
N ASN A 20 -8.35 -1.30 6.35
CA ASN A 20 -8.13 -2.74 6.15
C ASN A 20 -7.35 -3.38 7.32
N GLY A 21 -7.17 -2.68 8.45
CA GLY A 21 -6.47 -3.20 9.62
C GLY A 21 -4.95 -3.30 9.46
N GLN A 22 -4.38 -2.69 8.42
CA GLN A 22 -2.95 -2.68 8.17
C GLN A 22 -2.27 -1.52 8.87
N GLU A 23 -1.06 -1.76 9.40
CA GLU A 23 -0.19 -0.67 9.85
C GLU A 23 0.31 0.10 8.61
N PRO A 24 0.02 1.41 8.47
CA PRO A 24 0.24 2.15 7.23
C PRO A 24 1.68 2.12 6.72
N TYR A 25 2.66 2.29 7.61
CA TYR A 25 4.06 2.34 7.20
C TYR A 25 4.54 0.98 6.69
N THR A 26 4.14 -0.11 7.34
CA THR A 26 4.50 -1.48 6.97
C THR A 26 3.88 -1.90 5.65
N TRP A 27 2.60 -1.61 5.44
CA TRP A 27 1.96 -1.90 4.15
C TRP A 27 2.53 -1.04 3.02
N LEU A 28 2.70 0.28 3.21
CA LEU A 28 3.27 1.14 2.17
C LEU A 28 4.69 0.74 1.78
N ARG A 29 5.53 0.38 2.75
CA ARG A 29 6.89 -0.12 2.48
C ARG A 29 6.84 -1.41 1.66
N HIS A 30 5.99 -2.36 2.06
CA HIS A 30 5.81 -3.63 1.36
C HIS A 30 5.40 -3.42 -0.11
N VAL A 31 4.43 -2.54 -0.35
CA VAL A 31 3.96 -2.18 -1.69
C VAL A 31 5.10 -1.57 -2.49
N LEU A 32 5.76 -0.52 -1.98
CA LEU A 32 6.80 0.20 -2.72
C LEU A 32 8.03 -0.65 -3.05
N GLU A 33 8.37 -1.63 -2.21
CA GLU A 33 9.44 -2.60 -2.47
C GLU A 33 9.09 -3.59 -3.59
N ARG A 34 7.83 -4.02 -3.67
CA ARG A 34 7.39 -5.10 -4.59
C ARG A 34 6.78 -4.59 -5.88
N LEU A 35 6.28 -3.35 -5.89
CA LEU A 35 5.66 -2.73 -7.06
C LEU A 35 6.57 -2.76 -8.31
N PRO A 36 7.89 -2.50 -8.24
CA PRO A 36 8.77 -2.58 -9.41
C PRO A 36 8.93 -4.00 -9.96
N HIS A 37 8.61 -5.02 -9.17
CA HIS A 37 8.72 -6.44 -9.54
C HIS A 37 7.40 -7.06 -9.98
N ALA A 38 6.27 -6.38 -9.76
CA ALA A 38 4.96 -6.83 -10.20
C ALA A 38 4.80 -6.67 -11.72
N SER A 39 4.52 -7.76 -12.41
CA SER A 39 4.37 -7.80 -13.88
C SER A 39 3.08 -8.48 -14.36
N SER A 40 2.21 -8.91 -13.43
CA SER A 40 0.91 -9.50 -13.73
C SER A 40 -0.18 -8.88 -12.87
N VAL A 41 -1.44 -9.01 -13.30
CA VAL A 41 -2.61 -8.51 -12.57
C VAL A 41 -2.65 -9.10 -11.17
N GLU A 42 -2.41 -10.41 -11.07
CA GLU A 42 -2.39 -11.16 -9.80
C GLU A 42 -1.28 -10.64 -8.87
N ALA A 43 -0.12 -10.26 -9.42
CA ALA A 43 0.98 -9.67 -8.65
C ALA A 43 0.59 -8.29 -8.09
N TYR A 44 -0.17 -7.48 -8.83
CA TYR A 44 -0.70 -6.22 -8.31
C TYR A 44 -1.81 -6.44 -7.28
N GLU A 45 -2.71 -7.38 -7.53
CA GLU A 45 -3.79 -7.73 -6.60
C GLU A 45 -3.24 -8.22 -5.26
N ALA A 46 -2.15 -8.98 -5.25
CA ALA A 46 -1.48 -9.44 -4.03
C ALA A 46 -0.95 -8.28 -3.16
N LEU A 47 -0.71 -7.09 -3.73
CA LEU A 47 -0.25 -5.90 -3.00
C LEU A 47 -1.40 -5.08 -2.38
N LEU A 48 -2.65 -5.44 -2.68
CA LEU A 48 -3.82 -4.74 -2.15
C LEU A 48 -3.98 -5.01 -0.64
N PRO A 49 -4.45 -4.02 0.14
CA PRO A 49 -4.36 -4.07 1.60
C PRO A 49 -5.26 -5.14 2.25
N TRP A 50 -6.28 -5.63 1.53
CA TRP A 50 -7.12 -6.76 1.95
C TRP A 50 -6.55 -8.14 1.59
N ASN A 51 -5.54 -8.19 0.71
CA ASN A 51 -4.83 -9.42 0.33
C ASN A 51 -3.53 -9.60 1.12
N CYS A 52 -3.06 -8.54 1.80
CA CYS A 52 -1.92 -8.61 2.71
C CYS A 52 -2.33 -9.14 4.09
N SER A 53 -1.52 -10.02 4.69
CA SER A 53 -1.74 -10.45 6.07
C SER A 53 -1.35 -9.36 7.08
N PRO A 54 -2.07 -9.18 8.21
CA PRO A 54 -1.72 -8.20 9.24
C PRO A 54 -0.33 -8.43 9.86
N GLU A 55 0.16 -9.67 9.78
CA GLU A 55 1.46 -10.11 10.30
C GLU A 55 2.55 -10.17 9.20
N MET A 56 2.49 -9.29 8.19
CA MET A 56 3.56 -9.22 7.19
C MET A 56 4.93 -9.13 7.89
N PRO A 57 5.84 -10.10 7.66
CA PRO A 57 7.14 -10.07 8.29
C PRO A 57 7.88 -8.81 7.85
N ARG A 58 8.51 -8.16 8.83
CA ARG A 58 9.31 -6.93 8.63
C ARG A 58 10.48 -7.16 7.69
#